data_AF-A0AAV0XPX8-F1
#
_entry.id   AF-A0AAV0XPX8-F1
#
_cell.length_a   1.000
_cell.length_b   1.000
_cell.length_c   1.000
_cell.angle_alpha   90.00
_cell.angle_beta   90.00
_cell.angle_gamma   90.00
#
_symmetry.space_group_name_H-M   'P 1'
#
loop_
_entity.id
_entity.type
_entity.pdbx_description
1 polymer ?
#
loop_
_entity_poly.entity_id
_entity_poly.type
_entity_poly.pdbx_seq_one_letter_code
_entity_poly.pdbx_strand_id
1 'polypeptide(L)'
;MGVLPKPRVNRPLRCFETTGVDYAGPILMKSHARRNAQLQKAYICIFLCFASKAVHIELVCDLSTDAFIAALHRFISRRGKCHTIYSDNGTNFVGANKKLSDLSTLLLSEQHKIRVQDTLTLHEITWKFIPPRSPHFGGLWEAAVKAVKKHLNRTIANSRLTYDELYTVLTQIECCLNSRPLIPISEDPTDLNVLTPAHFLIGSSLRALPEPDVRDISINRLSRWQRVQQLVQHVWARWSKEYLGQLQLRNKWSKCRGPSIQPGTMVLIKENNLPPLKWLLGRVTNVHPGPDDT
;
A
#
# COMPACT_ATOMS: atom_id res chain seq x y z
N MET A 1 -32.91 27.07 -8.53
CA MET A 1 -32.02 26.00 -8.02
C MET A 1 -30.59 26.45 -8.18
N GLY A 2 -29.81 26.51 -7.09
CA GLY A 2 -28.41 26.98 -7.14
C GLY A 2 -27.49 25.97 -7.82
N VAL A 3 -26.58 26.45 -8.66
CA VAL A 3 -25.55 25.63 -9.30
C VAL A 3 -24.67 25.02 -8.22
N LEU A 4 -24.59 23.68 -8.17
CA LEU A 4 -23.73 23.00 -7.21
C LEU A 4 -22.26 23.39 -7.49
N PRO A 5 -21.47 23.74 -6.45
CA PRO A 5 -20.08 24.12 -6.64
C PRO A 5 -19.31 22.97 -7.32
N LYS A 6 -18.46 23.30 -8.30
CA LYS A 6 -17.70 22.31 -9.13
C LYS A 6 -17.10 21.14 -8.34
N PRO A 7 -16.56 21.29 -7.10
CA PRO A 7 -16.09 20.17 -6.28
C PRO A 7 -17.13 19.09 -5.95
N ARG A 8 -18.43 19.43 -5.91
CA ARG A 8 -19.54 18.48 -5.70
C ARG A 8 -19.94 17.73 -6.98
N VAL A 9 -19.56 18.26 -8.14
CA VAL A 9 -19.91 17.71 -9.47
C VAL A 9 -18.71 17.02 -10.13
N ASN A 10 -17.49 17.27 -9.63
CA ASN A 10 -16.31 16.55 -10.04
C ASN A 10 -16.44 15.09 -9.60
N ARG A 11 -16.26 14.18 -10.57
CA ARG A 11 -16.23 12.74 -10.34
C ARG A 11 -15.29 12.44 -9.16
N PRO A 12 -15.74 11.76 -8.09
CA PRO A 12 -14.84 11.33 -7.05
C PRO A 12 -13.77 10.46 -7.69
N LEU A 13 -12.50 10.81 -7.48
CA LEU A 13 -11.38 10.09 -8.06
C LEU A 13 -11.46 8.63 -7.63
N ARG A 14 -11.50 7.72 -8.62
CA ARG A 14 -11.51 6.30 -8.32
C ARG A 14 -10.21 5.94 -7.61
N CYS A 15 -10.26 4.97 -6.71
CA CYS A 15 -9.03 4.40 -6.17
C CYS A 15 -8.09 3.99 -7.32
N PHE A 16 -6.81 4.33 -7.16
CA PHE A 16 -5.73 4.18 -8.14
C PHE A 16 -5.82 4.99 -9.44
N GLU A 17 -6.75 5.95 -9.57
CA GLU A 17 -6.79 6.83 -10.75
C GLU A 17 -5.49 7.62 -10.93
N THR A 18 -4.93 8.13 -9.82
CA THR A 18 -3.56 8.64 -9.74
C THR A 18 -2.76 7.75 -8.78
N THR A 19 -1.66 7.20 -9.29
CA THR A 19 -0.85 6.20 -8.58
C THR A 19 0.63 6.54 -8.65
N GLY A 20 1.36 6.35 -7.56
CA GLY A 20 2.82 6.30 -7.57
C GLY A 20 3.32 4.86 -7.53
N VAL A 21 4.38 4.55 -8.26
CA VAL A 21 4.97 3.21 -8.34
C VAL A 21 6.45 3.23 -7.97
N ASP A 22 6.88 2.20 -7.26
CA ASP A 22 8.26 2.06 -6.80
C ASP A 22 8.60 0.58 -6.54
N TYR A 23 9.90 0.23 -6.59
CA TYR A 23 10.41 -1.11 -6.33
C TYR A 23 11.07 -1.25 -4.97
N ALA A 24 10.81 -2.35 -4.27
CA ALA A 24 11.56 -2.81 -3.10
C ALA A 24 12.38 -4.07 -3.43
N GLY A 25 13.52 -4.22 -2.74
CA GLY A 25 14.37 -5.40 -2.86
C GLY A 25 15.84 -5.04 -3.05
N PRO A 26 16.68 -6.02 -3.46
CA PRO A 26 16.31 -7.40 -3.77
C PRO A 26 15.94 -8.21 -2.53
N ILE A 27 15.07 -9.21 -2.70
CA ILE A 27 14.80 -10.27 -1.72
C ILE A 27 15.23 -11.62 -2.29
N LEU A 28 15.66 -12.54 -1.43
CA LEU A 28 16.10 -13.87 -1.85
C LEU A 28 14.95 -14.87 -1.73
N MET A 29 14.56 -15.42 -2.87
CA MET A 29 13.51 -16.42 -3.02
C MET A 29 14.12 -17.76 -3.42
N LYS A 30 13.55 -18.87 -2.95
CA LYS A 30 13.92 -20.21 -3.43
C LYS A 30 13.23 -20.50 -4.75
N SER A 31 13.98 -21.05 -5.70
CA SER A 31 13.43 -21.60 -6.94
C SER A 31 12.42 -22.74 -6.70
N HIS A 32 12.59 -23.51 -5.62
CA HIS A 32 11.69 -24.62 -5.28
C HIS A 32 11.79 -24.99 -3.78
N ALA A 33 10.90 -25.88 -3.33
CA ALA A 33 10.72 -26.19 -1.91
C ALA A 33 11.93 -26.89 -1.23
N ARG A 34 12.86 -27.48 -1.98
CA ARG A 34 13.95 -28.30 -1.42
C ARG A 34 14.91 -27.49 -0.53
N ARG A 35 15.61 -28.19 0.36
CA ARG A 35 16.53 -27.57 1.33
C ARG A 35 17.65 -26.78 0.64
N ASN A 36 18.24 -27.36 -0.40
CA ASN A 36 19.37 -26.81 -1.16
C ASN A 36 18.93 -26.13 -2.48
N ALA A 37 17.69 -25.66 -2.56
CA ALA A 37 17.21 -24.96 -3.74
C ALA A 37 18.03 -23.69 -3.99
N GLN A 38 18.37 -23.44 -5.26
CA GLN A 38 19.04 -22.22 -5.67
C GLN A 38 18.21 -21.01 -5.28
N LEU A 39 18.87 -20.00 -4.73
CA LEU A 39 18.27 -18.72 -4.41
C LEU A 39 18.31 -17.81 -5.64
N GLN A 40 17.17 -17.20 -5.93
CA GLN A 40 16.98 -16.23 -6.99
C GLN A 40 16.60 -14.90 -6.36
N LYS A 41 17.04 -13.81 -6.98
CA LYS A 41 16.58 -12.48 -6.60
C LYS A 41 15.14 -12.32 -7.05
N ALA A 42 14.35 -11.67 -6.23
CA ALA A 42 13.06 -11.12 -6.59
C ALA A 42 12.96 -9.69 -6.09
N TYR A 43 11.98 -8.98 -6.61
CA TYR A 43 11.69 -7.59 -6.33
C TYR A 43 10.20 -7.44 -6.08
N ILE A 44 9.83 -6.40 -5.34
CA ILE A 44 8.44 -6.11 -4.99
C ILE A 44 8.07 -4.79 -5.65
N CYS A 45 7.15 -4.83 -6.61
CA CYS A 45 6.58 -3.62 -7.21
C CYS A 45 5.42 -3.15 -6.34
N ILE A 46 5.47 -1.88 -5.90
CA ILE A 46 4.51 -1.30 -4.97
C ILE A 46 3.82 -0.13 -5.68
N PHE A 47 2.50 -0.21 -5.80
CA PHE A 47 1.64 0.87 -6.28
C PHE A 47 0.93 1.51 -5.09
N LEU A 48 0.99 2.84 -4.97
CA LEU A 48 0.29 3.61 -3.96
C LEU A 48 -0.73 4.56 -4.60
N CYS A 49 -2.00 4.45 -4.21
CA CYS A 49 -3.03 5.40 -4.61
C CYS A 49 -2.85 6.74 -3.89
N PHE A 50 -2.88 7.85 -4.63
CA PHE A 50 -2.70 9.17 -4.03
C PHE A 50 -3.94 9.66 -3.26
N ALA A 51 -5.13 9.27 -3.72
CA ALA A 51 -6.41 9.65 -3.14
C ALA A 51 -6.71 8.88 -1.83
N SER A 52 -6.77 7.54 -1.90
CA SER A 52 -7.16 6.68 -0.77
C SER A 52 -6.00 6.20 0.09
N LYS A 53 -4.76 6.44 -0.35
CA LYS A 53 -3.55 5.83 0.22
C LYS A 53 -3.54 4.30 0.16
N ALA A 54 -4.42 3.66 -0.62
CA ALA A 54 -4.41 2.22 -0.82
C ALA A 54 -3.09 1.77 -1.45
N VAL A 55 -2.60 0.61 -1.01
CA VAL A 55 -1.38 -0.02 -1.51
C VAL A 55 -1.76 -1.25 -2.34
N HIS A 56 -1.04 -1.48 -3.42
CA HIS A 56 -1.08 -2.72 -4.17
C HIS A 56 0.34 -3.25 -4.40
N ILE A 57 0.54 -4.55 -4.22
CA ILE A 57 1.85 -5.18 -4.16
C ILE A 57 1.92 -6.33 -5.17
N GLU A 58 2.95 -6.30 -6.02
CA GLU A 58 3.25 -7.36 -6.99
C GLU A 58 4.66 -7.92 -6.77
N LEU A 59 4.77 -9.25 -6.79
CA LEU A 59 6.06 -9.93 -6.83
C LEU A 59 6.57 -9.98 -8.28
N VAL A 60 7.84 -9.63 -8.47
CA VAL A 60 8.50 -9.56 -9.77
C VAL A 60 9.86 -10.25 -9.69
N CYS A 61 10.20 -11.08 -10.68
CA CYS A 61 11.44 -11.87 -10.63
C CYS A 61 12.70 -11.09 -11.05
N ASP A 62 12.54 -9.98 -11.77
CA ASP A 62 13.65 -9.13 -12.22
C ASP A 62 13.22 -7.66 -12.34
N LEU A 63 14.17 -6.78 -12.66
CA LEU A 63 13.95 -5.34 -12.88
C LEU A 63 13.92 -4.99 -14.37
N SER A 64 13.52 -5.93 -15.24
CA SER A 64 13.33 -5.62 -16.66
C SER A 64 12.05 -4.79 -16.88
N THR A 65 12.01 -4.11 -18.02
CA THR A 65 10.81 -3.43 -18.51
C THR A 65 9.64 -4.40 -18.68
N ASP A 66 9.89 -5.62 -19.18
CA ASP A 66 8.83 -6.61 -19.45
C ASP A 66 8.22 -7.15 -18.17
N ALA A 67 9.05 -7.42 -17.16
CA ALA A 67 8.56 -7.86 -15.87
C ALA A 67 7.74 -6.76 -15.17
N PHE A 68 8.13 -5.48 -15.33
CA PHE A 68 7.31 -4.36 -14.87
C PHE A 68 5.98 -4.25 -15.64
N ILE A 69 5.98 -4.38 -16.97
CA ILE A 69 4.74 -4.34 -17.78
C ILE A 69 3.79 -5.46 -17.33
N ALA A 70 4.31 -6.67 -17.08
CA ALA A 70 3.50 -7.76 -16.56
C ALA A 70 2.88 -7.43 -15.18
N ALA A 71 3.65 -6.79 -14.29
CA ALA A 71 3.13 -6.30 -13.01
C ALA A 71 2.07 -5.20 -13.18
N LEU A 72 2.27 -4.26 -14.12
CA LEU A 72 1.32 -3.22 -14.45
C LEU A 72 0.01 -3.79 -14.98
N HIS A 73 0.06 -4.80 -15.87
CA HIS A 73 -1.12 -5.52 -16.33
C HIS A 73 -1.87 -6.18 -15.17
N ARG A 74 -1.18 -6.93 -14.30
CA ARG A 74 -1.80 -7.55 -13.12
C ARG A 74 -2.48 -6.53 -12.21
N PHE A 75 -1.84 -5.39 -11.98
CA PHE A 75 -2.40 -4.29 -11.21
C PHE A 75 -3.65 -3.69 -11.87
N ILE A 76 -3.57 -3.32 -13.16
CA ILE A 76 -4.70 -2.73 -13.90
C ILE A 76 -5.87 -3.72 -13.98
N SER A 77 -5.61 -5.01 -14.17
CA SER A 77 -6.64 -6.04 -14.18
C SER A 77 -7.39 -6.17 -12.86
N ARG A 78 -6.74 -5.87 -11.72
CA ARG A 78 -7.39 -5.93 -10.39
C ARG A 78 -7.95 -4.61 -9.89
N ARG A 79 -7.35 -3.47 -10.29
CA ARG A 79 -7.64 -2.13 -9.75
C ARG A 79 -8.25 -1.17 -10.78
N GLY A 80 -8.30 -1.58 -12.04
CA GLY A 80 -8.72 -0.76 -13.16
C GLY A 80 -7.59 0.11 -13.70
N LYS A 81 -7.78 0.61 -14.94
CA LYS A 81 -6.81 1.46 -15.64
C LYS A 81 -6.60 2.80 -14.94
N CYS A 82 -5.35 3.14 -14.61
CA CYS A 82 -5.01 4.45 -14.05
C CYS A 82 -5.14 5.55 -15.10
N HIS A 83 -5.36 6.79 -14.65
CA HIS A 83 -5.21 7.97 -15.48
C HIS A 83 -3.77 8.50 -15.43
N THR A 84 -3.14 8.52 -14.26
CA THR A 84 -1.77 9.03 -14.09
C THR A 84 -0.90 8.09 -13.26
N ILE A 85 0.34 7.84 -13.73
CA ILE A 85 1.37 7.08 -13.01
C ILE A 85 2.57 7.99 -12.72
N TYR A 86 3.02 7.99 -11.46
CA TYR A 86 4.25 8.65 -11.01
C TYR A 86 5.34 7.61 -10.70
N SER A 87 6.56 7.81 -11.19
CA SER A 87 7.70 6.93 -10.88
C SER A 87 9.02 7.70 -10.82
N ASP A 88 10.07 7.09 -10.27
CA ASP A 88 11.43 7.56 -10.50
C ASP A 88 11.91 7.27 -11.94
N ASN A 89 13.13 7.74 -12.27
CA ASN A 89 13.76 7.55 -13.58
C ASN A 89 14.43 6.17 -13.74
N GLY A 90 13.97 5.14 -13.02
CA GLY A 90 14.42 3.76 -13.21
C GLY A 90 14.28 3.32 -14.67
N THR A 91 15.28 2.63 -15.21
CA THR A 91 15.35 2.27 -16.64
C THR A 91 14.18 1.37 -17.07
N ASN A 92 13.67 0.54 -16.17
CA ASN A 92 12.47 -0.26 -16.36
C ASN A 92 11.20 0.59 -16.52
N PHE A 93 11.04 1.65 -15.73
CA PHE A 93 9.91 2.58 -15.85
C PHE A 93 10.02 3.43 -17.11
N VAL A 94 11.22 3.92 -17.43
CA VAL A 94 11.48 4.66 -18.68
C VAL A 94 11.16 3.79 -19.89
N GLY A 95 11.64 2.54 -19.91
CA GLY A 95 11.34 1.58 -20.96
C GLY A 95 9.84 1.25 -21.07
N ALA A 96 9.14 1.15 -19.93
CA ALA A 96 7.72 0.84 -19.91
C ALA A 96 6.88 2.01 -20.44
N ASN A 97 7.22 3.24 -20.04
CA ASN A 97 6.58 4.44 -20.58
C ASN A 97 6.75 4.50 -22.11
N LYS A 98 7.96 4.24 -22.62
CA LYS A 98 8.21 4.19 -24.06
C LYS A 98 7.32 3.16 -24.77
N LYS A 99 7.26 1.91 -24.26
CA LYS A 99 6.39 0.86 -24.84
C LYS A 99 4.92 1.25 -24.85
N LEU A 100 4.43 1.91 -23.79
CA LEU A 100 3.04 2.40 -23.74
C LEU A 100 2.79 3.53 -24.76
N SER A 101 3.74 4.45 -24.93
CA SER A 101 3.66 5.51 -25.94
C SER A 101 3.70 4.96 -27.37
N ASP A 102 4.56 3.96 -27.64
CA ASP A 102 4.65 3.30 -28.94
C ASP A 102 3.32 2.60 -29.30
N LEU A 103 2.71 1.90 -28.33
CA LEU A 103 1.39 1.27 -28.51
C LEU A 103 0.29 2.31 -28.78
N SER A 104 0.30 3.44 -28.06
CA SER A 104 -0.68 4.49 -28.30
C SER A 104 -0.55 5.06 -29.71
N THR A 105 0.69 5.31 -30.14
CA THR A 105 1.00 5.83 -31.48
C THR A 105 0.53 4.87 -32.57
N LEU A 106 0.74 3.56 -32.40
CA LEU A 106 0.26 2.53 -33.32
C LEU A 106 -1.27 2.52 -33.43
N LEU A 107 -1.98 2.59 -32.30
CA LEU A 107 -3.44 2.59 -32.26
C LEU A 107 -4.05 3.86 -32.87
N LEU A 108 -3.35 4.99 -32.77
CA LEU A 108 -3.72 6.26 -33.38
C LEU A 108 -3.31 6.39 -34.85
N SER A 109 -2.63 5.39 -35.44
CA SER A 109 -2.35 5.37 -36.87
C SER A 109 -3.64 5.28 -37.69
N GLU A 110 -3.69 5.95 -38.84
CA GLU A 110 -4.87 6.03 -39.72
C GLU A 110 -5.44 4.64 -40.10
N GLN A 111 -4.57 3.63 -40.19
CA GLN A 111 -4.96 2.25 -40.48
C GLN A 111 -5.71 1.55 -39.33
N HIS A 112 -5.47 1.94 -38.08
CA HIS A 112 -6.11 1.34 -36.89
C HIS A 112 -7.25 2.17 -36.32
N LYS A 113 -7.28 3.49 -36.58
CA LYS A 113 -8.35 4.41 -36.15
C LYS A 113 -9.76 3.89 -36.50
N ILE A 114 -9.95 3.38 -37.73
CA ILE A 114 -11.26 2.93 -38.24
C ILE A 114 -11.79 1.70 -37.48
N ARG A 115 -10.93 0.83 -36.95
CA ARG A 115 -11.34 -0.42 -36.26
C ARG A 115 -11.50 -0.28 -34.75
N VAL A 116 -10.90 0.74 -34.14
CA VAL A 116 -10.75 0.86 -32.67
C VAL A 116 -11.68 1.93 -32.07
N GLN A 117 -12.19 2.87 -32.88
CA GLN A 117 -12.99 4.02 -32.42
C GLN A 117 -14.31 3.66 -31.72
N ASP A 118 -14.93 2.52 -32.02
CA ASP A 118 -16.25 2.18 -31.45
C ASP A 118 -16.20 1.46 -30.09
N THR A 119 -15.03 1.02 -29.62
CA THR A 119 -14.95 0.16 -28.41
C THR A 119 -13.95 0.61 -27.35
N LEU A 120 -12.97 1.46 -27.68
CA LEU A 120 -11.92 1.86 -26.75
C LEU A 120 -11.82 3.38 -26.70
N THR A 121 -12.46 4.00 -25.71
CA THR A 121 -12.08 5.34 -25.25
C THR A 121 -10.66 5.24 -24.68
N LEU A 122 -9.66 5.30 -25.57
CA LEU A 122 -8.22 5.30 -25.31
C LEU A 122 -7.84 6.55 -24.51
N HIS A 123 -8.21 6.58 -23.23
CA HIS A 123 -7.64 7.55 -22.31
C HIS A 123 -6.20 7.09 -22.06
N GLU A 124 -5.23 7.73 -22.70
CA GLU A 124 -3.81 7.45 -22.51
C GLU A 124 -3.42 7.54 -21.03
N ILE A 125 -2.59 6.62 -20.56
CA ILE A 125 -2.01 6.73 -19.22
C ILE A 125 -0.99 7.85 -19.28
N THR A 126 -1.22 8.92 -18.52
CA THR A 126 -0.24 10.00 -18.38
C THR A 126 0.88 9.55 -17.43
N TRP A 127 2.11 9.45 -17.93
CA TRP A 127 3.27 9.11 -17.11
C TRP A 127 4.02 10.36 -16.66
N LYS A 128 4.38 10.44 -15.38
CA LYS A 128 5.13 11.57 -14.81
C LYS A 128 6.35 11.06 -14.03
N PHE A 129 7.53 11.44 -14.48
CA PHE A 129 8.77 11.14 -13.78
C PHE A 129 9.06 12.20 -12.71
N ILE A 130 9.35 11.76 -11.49
CA ILE A 130 9.76 12.68 -10.43
C ILE A 130 11.21 13.15 -10.67
N PRO A 131 11.51 14.45 -10.48
CA PRO A 131 12.88 14.94 -10.56
C PRO A 131 13.74 14.27 -9.47
N PRO A 132 15.03 13.98 -9.76
CA PRO A 132 15.95 13.50 -8.73
C PRO A 132 15.98 14.47 -7.54
N ARG A 133 15.75 13.97 -6.32
CA ARG A 133 15.77 14.77 -5.07
C ARG A 133 14.77 15.94 -5.03
N SER A 134 13.49 15.70 -5.36
CA SER A 134 12.42 16.71 -5.21
C SER A 134 11.58 16.51 -3.93
N PRO A 135 11.97 17.09 -2.77
CA PRO A 135 11.28 16.91 -1.49
C PRO A 135 9.81 17.41 -1.49
N HIS A 136 9.46 18.35 -2.38
CA HIS A 136 8.15 19.01 -2.39
C HIS A 136 7.02 18.15 -3.00
N PHE A 137 7.31 17.34 -4.02
CA PHE A 137 6.34 16.42 -4.63
C PHE A 137 6.22 15.09 -3.88
N GLY A 138 7.29 14.68 -3.19
CA GLY A 138 7.47 13.32 -2.69
C GLY A 138 7.16 13.08 -1.21
N GLY A 139 7.15 14.10 -0.34
CA GLY A 139 7.26 13.88 1.12
C GLY A 139 6.29 12.86 1.75
N LEU A 140 5.00 12.88 1.38
CA LEU A 140 4.00 11.97 1.95
C LEU A 140 3.99 10.58 1.28
N TRP A 141 4.18 10.54 -0.05
CA TRP A 141 4.23 9.29 -0.82
C TRP A 141 5.55 8.54 -0.58
N GLU A 142 6.69 9.22 -0.63
CA GLU A 142 8.02 8.66 -0.33
C GLU A 142 8.08 8.14 1.10
N ALA A 143 7.53 8.86 2.08
CA ALA A 143 7.51 8.38 3.47
C ALA A 143 6.69 7.09 3.61
N ALA A 144 5.51 7.04 3.01
CA ALA A 144 4.64 5.85 3.05
C ALA A 144 5.30 4.65 2.34
N VAL A 145 5.80 4.84 1.12
CA VAL A 145 6.49 3.80 0.35
C VAL A 145 7.76 3.34 1.07
N LYS A 146 8.57 4.27 1.60
CA LYS A 146 9.80 3.96 2.34
C LYS A 146 9.51 3.20 3.64
N ALA A 147 8.44 3.52 4.35
CA ALA A 147 8.00 2.76 5.52
C ALA A 147 7.65 1.33 5.12
N VAL A 148 6.80 1.15 4.09
CA VAL A 148 6.42 -0.16 3.57
C VAL A 148 7.66 -0.97 3.16
N LYS A 149 8.57 -0.37 2.37
CA LYS A 149 9.85 -0.99 1.96
C LYS A 149 10.68 -1.47 3.16
N LYS A 150 10.83 -0.61 4.18
CA LYS A 150 11.61 -0.91 5.38
C LYS A 150 11.05 -2.13 6.12
N HIS A 151 9.73 -2.23 6.25
CA HIS A 151 9.07 -3.35 6.92
C HIS A 151 9.18 -4.65 6.13
N LEU A 152 8.90 -4.59 4.83
CA LEU A 152 9.01 -5.74 3.92
C LEU A 152 10.45 -6.29 3.93
N ASN A 153 11.45 -5.42 3.76
CA ASN A 153 12.85 -5.85 3.73
C ASN A 153 13.31 -6.43 5.06
N ARG A 154 12.95 -5.82 6.20
CA ARG A 154 13.43 -6.31 7.51
C ARG A 154 12.83 -7.65 7.93
N THR A 155 11.60 -7.95 7.52
CA THR A 155 10.92 -9.16 7.96
C THR A 155 11.01 -10.29 6.94
N ILE A 156 11.06 -9.97 5.64
CA ILE A 156 10.96 -10.98 4.56
C ILE A 156 12.30 -11.29 3.90
N ALA A 157 13.30 -10.38 3.90
CA ALA A 157 14.50 -10.54 3.06
C ALA A 157 15.27 -11.86 3.27
N ASN A 158 15.23 -12.42 4.49
CA ASN A 158 15.94 -13.66 4.85
C ASN A 158 15.02 -14.90 4.95
N SER A 159 13.76 -14.79 4.56
CA SER A 159 12.74 -15.81 4.80
C SER A 159 12.85 -17.06 3.90
N ARG A 160 13.71 -17.06 2.87
CA ARG A 160 13.99 -18.21 1.96
C ARG A 160 12.71 -18.96 1.54
N LEU A 161 11.68 -18.21 1.17
CA LEU A 161 10.38 -18.71 0.70
C LEU A 161 10.40 -19.05 -0.79
N THR A 162 9.53 -19.93 -1.25
CA THR A 162 9.25 -20.11 -2.69
C THR A 162 8.40 -18.97 -3.24
N TYR A 163 8.20 -18.93 -4.55
CA TYR A 163 7.36 -17.93 -5.22
C TYR A 163 5.96 -17.86 -4.61
N ASP A 164 5.25 -18.97 -4.54
CA ASP A 164 3.86 -18.98 -4.04
C ASP A 164 3.75 -18.57 -2.57
N GLU A 165 4.70 -19.00 -1.74
CA GLU A 165 4.75 -18.63 -0.33
C GLU A 165 5.00 -17.13 -0.17
N LEU A 166 5.97 -16.60 -0.91
CA LEU A 166 6.32 -15.20 -0.87
C LEU A 166 5.17 -14.33 -1.41
N TYR A 167 4.55 -14.74 -2.51
CA TYR A 167 3.36 -14.09 -3.06
C TYR A 167 2.21 -14.09 -2.05
N THR A 168 1.99 -15.20 -1.35
CA THR A 168 0.99 -15.30 -0.27
C THR A 168 1.30 -14.35 0.89
N VAL A 169 2.56 -14.29 1.34
CA VAL A 169 2.98 -13.34 2.37
C VAL A 169 2.72 -11.90 1.93
N LEU A 170 3.09 -11.54 0.69
CA LEU A 170 2.94 -10.17 0.17
C LEU A 170 1.48 -9.76 0.03
N THR A 171 0.60 -10.66 -0.42
CA THR A 171 -0.84 -10.39 -0.52
C THR A 171 -1.49 -10.19 0.86
N GLN A 172 -1.09 -10.98 1.87
CA GLN A 172 -1.55 -10.78 3.25
C GLN A 172 -1.01 -9.47 3.85
N ILE A 173 0.21 -9.06 3.49
CA ILE A 173 0.75 -7.77 3.92
C ILE A 173 0.02 -6.60 3.24
N GLU A 174 -0.29 -6.69 1.94
CA GLU A 174 -1.17 -5.72 1.27
C GLU A 174 -2.49 -5.56 2.02
N CYS A 175 -3.09 -6.68 2.45
CA CYS A 175 -4.29 -6.69 3.27
C CYS A 175 -4.09 -5.93 4.60
N CYS A 176 -2.97 -6.20 5.31
CA CYS A 176 -2.60 -5.49 6.54
C CYS A 176 -2.47 -3.98 6.35
N LEU A 177 -1.76 -3.56 5.30
CA LEU A 177 -1.56 -2.15 5.00
C LEU A 177 -2.88 -1.46 4.68
N ASN A 178 -3.77 -2.12 3.95
CA ASN A 178 -5.06 -1.55 3.54
C ASN A 178 -6.15 -1.62 4.63
N SER A 179 -5.94 -2.37 5.70
CA SER A 179 -6.83 -2.39 6.88
C SER A 179 -6.67 -1.19 7.81
N ARG A 180 -5.63 -0.37 7.61
CA ARG A 180 -5.28 0.69 8.56
C ARG A 180 -6.35 1.79 8.63
N PRO A 181 -6.68 2.30 9.83
CA PRO A 181 -7.64 3.40 10.01
C PRO A 181 -7.10 4.71 9.44
N LEU A 182 -7.94 5.44 8.70
CA LEU A 182 -7.64 6.78 8.19
C LEU A 182 -8.35 7.85 9.04
N ILE A 183 -9.67 7.75 9.14
CA ILE A 183 -10.55 8.68 9.87
C ILE A 183 -11.79 7.93 10.40
N PRO A 184 -12.48 8.45 11.42
CA PRO A 184 -13.82 7.98 11.79
C PRO A 184 -14.82 8.13 10.63
N ILE A 185 -15.78 7.20 10.50
CA ILE A 185 -16.86 7.29 9.50
C ILE A 185 -18.04 8.10 10.06
N SER A 186 -18.25 8.06 11.37
CA SER A 186 -19.39 8.66 12.05
C SER A 186 -18.95 9.59 13.17
N GLU A 187 -19.72 10.64 13.39
CA GLU A 187 -19.59 11.53 14.54
C GLU A 187 -20.20 10.91 15.82
N ASP A 188 -21.06 9.89 15.67
CA ASP A 188 -21.74 9.21 16.78
C ASP A 188 -20.75 8.70 17.84
N PRO A 189 -20.84 9.13 19.11
CA PRO A 189 -19.95 8.72 20.19
C PRO A 189 -19.86 7.21 20.42
N THR A 190 -20.91 6.46 20.07
CA THR A 190 -20.97 5.01 20.24
C THR A 190 -20.42 4.23 19.04
N ASP A 191 -20.28 4.89 17.90
CA ASP A 191 -19.75 4.28 16.68
C ASP A 191 -18.21 4.39 16.65
N LEU A 192 -17.57 3.22 16.57
CA LEU A 192 -16.12 3.05 16.45
C LEU A 192 -15.70 2.62 15.04
N ASN A 193 -16.57 2.75 14.05
CA ASN A 193 -16.22 2.45 12.67
C ASN A 193 -15.28 3.50 12.08
N VAL A 194 -14.28 3.01 11.35
CA VAL A 194 -13.23 3.82 10.74
C VAL A 194 -13.15 3.55 9.25
N LEU A 195 -12.91 4.62 8.50
CA LEU A 195 -12.63 4.56 7.09
C LEU A 195 -11.22 4.04 6.92
N THR A 196 -11.06 3.02 6.09
CA THR A 196 -9.77 2.39 5.76
C THR A 196 -9.57 2.42 4.25
N PRO A 197 -8.33 2.29 3.75
CA PRO A 197 -8.11 2.14 2.32
C PRO A 197 -8.91 1.00 1.70
N ALA A 198 -9.13 -0.09 2.45
CA ALA A 198 -9.95 -1.22 2.01
C ALA A 198 -11.40 -0.83 1.64
N HIS A 199 -11.99 0.13 2.33
CA HIS A 199 -13.35 0.61 2.00
C HIS A 199 -13.41 1.15 0.57
N PHE A 200 -12.33 1.77 0.07
CA PHE A 200 -12.24 2.24 -1.32
C PHE A 200 -11.95 1.13 -2.33
N LEU A 201 -11.47 -0.03 -1.88
CA LEU A 201 -11.11 -1.16 -2.74
C LEU A 201 -12.26 -2.16 -2.90
N ILE A 202 -12.94 -2.48 -1.80
CA ILE A 202 -13.94 -3.56 -1.73
C ILE A 202 -15.26 -3.11 -1.09
N GLY A 203 -15.41 -1.81 -0.77
CA GLY A 203 -16.63 -1.26 -0.15
C GLY A 203 -16.78 -1.58 1.34
N SER A 204 -15.80 -2.22 1.98
CA SER A 204 -15.89 -2.65 3.40
C SER A 204 -14.50 -2.84 4.04
N SER A 205 -14.49 -3.09 5.36
CA SER A 205 -13.29 -3.49 6.10
C SER A 205 -12.80 -4.89 5.71
N LEU A 206 -11.48 -5.01 5.50
CA LEU A 206 -10.84 -6.31 5.31
C LEU A 206 -10.90 -7.14 6.60
N ARG A 207 -11.19 -8.43 6.46
CA ARG A 207 -11.17 -9.43 7.54
C ARG A 207 -10.20 -10.54 7.15
N ALA A 208 -9.41 -11.00 8.10
CA ALA A 208 -8.49 -12.12 7.92
C ALA A 208 -9.17 -13.41 8.38
N LEU A 209 -8.74 -14.54 7.82
CA LEU A 209 -9.06 -15.84 8.37
C LEU A 209 -8.43 -15.97 9.76
N PRO A 210 -9.13 -16.59 10.74
CA PRO A 210 -8.57 -16.83 12.05
C PRO A 210 -7.46 -17.87 11.95
N GLU A 211 -6.28 -17.54 12.46
CA GLU A 211 -5.08 -18.38 12.43
C GLU A 211 -4.47 -18.45 13.83
N PRO A 212 -3.90 -19.59 14.25
CA PRO A 212 -3.24 -19.71 15.54
C PRO A 212 -2.01 -18.79 15.61
N ASP A 213 -1.77 -18.22 16.78
CA ASP A 213 -0.54 -17.45 17.02
C ASP A 213 0.66 -18.38 17.09
N VAL A 214 1.59 -18.20 16.15
CA VAL A 214 2.80 -19.02 16.03
C VAL A 214 4.07 -18.17 16.15
N ARG A 215 3.95 -16.91 16.61
CA ARG A 215 5.06 -15.96 16.68
C ARG A 215 6.25 -16.45 17.50
N ASP A 216 5.98 -17.22 18.56
CA ASP A 216 6.99 -17.70 19.51
C ASP A 216 7.47 -19.12 19.23
N ILE A 217 6.92 -19.78 18.20
CA ILE A 217 7.36 -21.13 17.81
C ILE A 217 8.65 -21.03 17.00
N SER A 218 9.69 -21.73 17.44
CA SER A 218 10.96 -21.80 16.72
C SER A 218 10.80 -22.30 15.27
N ILE A 219 11.51 -21.65 14.34
CA ILE A 219 11.40 -21.87 12.88
C ILE A 219 11.60 -23.34 12.49
N ASN A 220 12.48 -24.06 13.20
CA ASN A 220 12.75 -25.48 12.94
C ASN A 220 11.58 -26.43 13.26
N ARG A 221 10.59 -25.97 14.04
CA ARG A 221 9.37 -26.74 14.39
C ARG A 221 8.16 -26.35 13.56
N LEU A 222 8.27 -25.31 12.74
CA LEU A 222 7.17 -24.84 11.91
C LEU A 222 7.04 -25.69 10.65
N SER A 223 5.80 -26.06 10.32
CA SER A 223 5.46 -26.41 8.95
C SER A 223 5.70 -25.21 8.02
N ARG A 224 5.75 -25.47 6.71
CA ARG A 224 5.91 -24.40 5.70
C ARG A 224 4.78 -23.37 5.76
N TRP A 225 3.54 -23.83 5.95
CA TRP A 225 2.40 -22.95 6.11
C TRP A 225 2.49 -22.09 7.38
N GLN A 226 2.82 -22.70 8.52
CA GLN A 226 2.98 -21.94 9.76
C GLN A 226 4.13 -20.94 9.67
N ARG A 227 5.17 -21.21 8.85
CA ARG A 227 6.22 -20.22 8.57
C ARG A 227 5.70 -19.01 7.80
N VAL A 228 4.83 -19.21 6.80
CA VAL A 228 4.15 -18.11 6.10
C VAL A 228 3.32 -17.28 7.08
N GLN A 229 2.52 -17.94 7.93
CA GLN A 229 1.68 -17.28 8.93
C GLN A 229 2.52 -16.51 9.97
N GLN A 230 3.60 -17.12 10.47
CA GLN A 230 4.51 -16.48 11.42
C GLN A 230 5.08 -15.17 10.85
N LEU A 231 5.50 -15.16 9.58
CA LEU A 231 6.04 -13.96 8.94
C LEU A 231 5.00 -12.84 8.86
N VAL A 232 3.76 -13.17 8.50
CA VAL A 232 2.68 -12.19 8.45
C VAL A 232 2.37 -11.64 9.84
N GLN A 233 2.33 -12.50 10.86
CA GLN A 233 2.13 -12.09 12.26
C GLN A 233 3.27 -11.20 12.77
N HIS A 234 4.52 -11.49 12.42
CA HIS A 234 5.69 -10.65 12.75
C HIS A 234 5.64 -9.30 12.02
N VAL A 235 5.28 -9.29 10.73
CA VAL A 235 5.09 -8.04 9.98
C VAL A 235 4.01 -7.21 10.63
N TRP A 236 2.85 -7.81 10.93
CA TRP A 236 1.74 -7.13 11.56
C TRP A 236 2.11 -6.50 12.90
N ALA A 237 2.69 -7.29 13.82
CA ALA A 237 3.06 -6.80 15.15
C ALA A 237 4.02 -5.61 15.11
N ARG A 238 4.92 -5.58 14.11
CA ARG A 238 5.87 -4.49 13.90
C ARG A 238 5.22 -3.29 13.21
N TRP A 239 4.42 -3.55 12.17
CA TRP A 239 3.72 -2.54 11.38
C TRP A 239 2.72 -1.78 12.23
N SER A 240 1.84 -2.46 12.96
CA SER A 240 0.81 -1.80 13.78
C SER A 240 1.44 -0.88 14.81
N LYS A 241 2.51 -1.34 15.48
CA LYS A 241 3.28 -0.55 16.45
C LYS A 241 3.97 0.68 15.82
N GLU A 242 4.64 0.51 14.67
CA GLU A 242 5.33 1.63 14.00
C GLU A 242 4.34 2.61 13.35
N TYR A 243 3.22 2.14 12.82
CA TYR A 243 2.17 2.99 12.24
C TYR A 243 1.57 3.92 13.30
N LEU A 244 1.26 3.40 14.49
CA LEU A 244 0.82 4.22 15.63
C LEU A 244 1.87 5.28 16.01
N GLY A 245 3.15 4.91 15.98
CA GLY A 245 4.25 5.84 16.22
C GLY A 245 4.39 6.92 15.14
N GLN A 246 4.02 6.64 13.89
CA GLN A 246 4.03 7.64 12.80
C GLN A 246 2.86 8.62 12.87
N LEU A 247 1.70 8.19 13.39
CA LEU A 247 0.56 9.08 13.64
C LEU A 247 0.87 10.11 14.74
N GLN A 248 1.74 9.75 15.68
CA GLN A 248 2.30 10.67 16.67
C GLN A 248 3.46 11.47 16.07
N LEU A 249 3.15 12.47 15.25
CA LEU A 249 4.14 13.43 14.73
C LEU A 249 4.91 14.09 15.89
N ARG A 250 6.16 13.67 16.13
CA ARG A 250 7.08 14.39 17.00
C ARG A 250 7.55 15.66 16.29
N ASN A 251 6.76 16.72 16.39
CA ASN A 251 7.19 18.07 16.05
C ASN A 251 8.20 18.56 17.10
N LYS A 252 9.45 18.08 17.03
CA LYS A 252 10.49 18.41 18.01
C LYS A 252 10.87 19.91 18.03
N TRP A 253 10.36 20.72 17.09
CA TRP A 253 10.66 22.14 16.95
C TRP A 253 9.48 23.00 16.42
N SER A 254 8.23 22.59 16.60
CA SER A 254 7.08 23.47 16.31
C SER A 254 6.27 23.71 17.58
N LYS A 255 5.98 24.99 17.87
CA LYS A 255 5.10 25.41 18.98
C LYS A 255 3.67 24.83 18.88
N CYS A 256 3.33 24.17 17.76
CA CYS A 256 2.05 23.50 17.56
C CYS A 256 2.17 21.99 17.83
N ARG A 257 1.84 21.56 19.06
CA ARG A 257 1.67 20.16 19.45
C ARG A 257 0.33 19.59 18.91
N GLY A 258 0.09 19.67 17.59
CA GLY A 258 -1.18 19.18 17.00
C GLY A 258 -2.45 19.82 17.61
N PRO A 259 -3.65 19.37 17.22
CA PRO A 259 -4.87 19.72 17.93
C PRO A 259 -4.86 19.11 19.33
N SER A 260 -5.27 19.88 20.34
CA SER A 260 -5.49 19.37 21.69
C SER A 260 -6.50 18.22 21.65
N ILE A 261 -6.20 17.12 22.36
CA ILE A 261 -7.11 15.99 22.47
C ILE A 261 -8.33 16.47 23.26
N GLN A 262 -9.51 16.34 22.66
CA GLN A 262 -10.78 16.72 23.28
C GLN A 262 -11.61 15.48 23.61
N PRO A 263 -12.51 15.56 24.62
CA PRO A 263 -13.59 14.59 24.77
C PRO A 263 -14.31 14.34 23.44
N GLY A 264 -14.60 13.08 23.13
CA GLY A 264 -15.19 12.66 21.85
C GLY A 264 -14.17 12.33 20.75
N THR A 265 -12.89 12.67 20.92
CA THR A 265 -11.86 12.34 19.92
C THR A 265 -11.66 10.83 19.81
N MET A 266 -11.73 10.27 18.60
CA MET A 266 -11.41 8.87 18.35
C MET A 266 -9.90 8.66 18.33
N VAL A 267 -9.43 7.67 19.07
CA VAL A 267 -8.02 7.37 19.24
C VAL A 267 -7.74 5.90 18.97
N LEU A 268 -6.52 5.62 18.53
CA LEU A 268 -6.00 4.26 18.47
C LEU A 268 -5.32 3.90 19.78
N ILE A 269 -5.76 2.78 20.37
CA ILE A 269 -5.19 2.27 21.62
C ILE A 269 -4.04 1.33 21.27
N LYS A 270 -2.88 1.61 21.87
CA LYS A 270 -1.68 0.79 21.71
C LYS A 270 -1.77 -0.42 22.65
N GLU A 271 -2.25 -1.53 22.12
CA GLU A 271 -2.27 -2.82 22.80
C GLU A 271 -1.22 -3.77 22.18
N ASN A 272 -0.56 -4.57 23.01
CA ASN A 272 0.38 -5.56 22.51
C ASN A 272 -0.39 -6.82 22.07
N ASN A 273 0.14 -7.57 21.11
CA ASN A 273 -0.38 -8.91 20.73
C ASN A 273 -1.77 -8.94 20.08
N LEU A 274 -2.22 -7.86 19.44
CA LEU A 274 -3.42 -7.91 18.61
C LEU A 274 -3.20 -8.81 17.38
N PRO A 275 -4.18 -9.64 16.99
CA PRO A 275 -4.12 -10.43 15.76
C PRO A 275 -4.05 -9.53 14.51
N PRO A 276 -3.55 -10.04 13.37
CA PRO A 276 -3.53 -9.30 12.12
C PRO A 276 -4.86 -8.65 11.76
N LEU A 277 -4.79 -7.42 11.24
CA LEU A 277 -5.93 -6.56 10.86
C LEU A 277 -6.78 -6.01 12.01
N LYS A 278 -6.49 -6.36 13.28
CA LYS A 278 -7.26 -5.85 14.42
C LYS A 278 -6.66 -4.57 14.98
N TRP A 279 -7.34 -3.45 14.77
CA TRP A 279 -7.00 -2.16 15.37
C TRP A 279 -7.88 -1.92 16.59
N LEU A 280 -7.27 -1.68 17.75
CA LEU A 280 -8.01 -1.32 18.95
C LEU A 280 -8.31 0.18 18.92
N LEU A 281 -9.59 0.52 18.91
CA LEU A 281 -10.09 1.90 18.83
C LEU A 281 -10.77 2.26 20.14
N GLY A 282 -10.68 3.52 20.52
CA GLY A 282 -11.38 4.07 21.67
C GLY A 282 -11.83 5.49 21.39
N ARG A 283 -12.71 6.01 22.24
CA ARG A 283 -13.14 7.40 22.23
C ARG A 283 -12.78 8.03 23.57
N VAL A 284 -12.18 9.21 23.53
CA VAL A 284 -11.79 9.93 24.73
C VAL A 284 -13.05 10.38 25.45
N THR A 285 -13.23 9.96 26.70
CA THR A 285 -14.37 10.36 27.52
C THR A 285 -14.07 11.65 28.27
N ASN A 286 -12.91 11.73 28.92
CA ASN A 286 -12.43 12.88 29.67
C ASN A 286 -10.94 13.10 29.42
N VAL A 287 -10.48 14.34 29.62
CA VAL A 287 -9.06 14.73 29.49
C VAL A 287 -8.61 15.30 30.83
N HIS A 288 -7.43 14.90 31.28
CA HIS A 288 -6.83 15.39 32.52
C HIS A 288 -5.52 16.11 32.19
N PRO A 289 -5.34 17.37 32.62
CA PRO A 289 -4.11 18.10 32.34
C PRO A 289 -2.93 17.49 33.08
N GLY A 290 -1.77 17.48 32.43
CA GLY A 290 -0.50 17.08 33.05
C GLY A 290 0.07 18.17 33.96
N PRO A 291 1.18 17.89 34.68
CA PRO A 291 1.88 18.85 35.54
C PRO A 291 2.37 20.13 34.83
N ASP A 292 2.39 20.10 33.50
CA ASP A 292 2.90 21.16 32.62
C ASP A 292 1.77 22.09 32.10
N ASP A 293 0.55 22.01 32.66
CA ASP A 293 -0.67 22.70 32.18
C ASP A 293 -0.99 22.44 30.68
N THR A 294 -0.68 21.23 30.21
CA THR A 294 -1.04 20.72 28.87
C THR A 294 -1.82 19.42 28.92
#